data_AF-A0A399YIT2-F1
#
_entry.id   AF-A0A399YIT2-F1
#
_cell.length_a   1.000
_cell.length_b   1.000
_cell.length_c   1.000
_cell.angle_alpha   90.00
_cell.angle_beta   90.00
_cell.angle_gamma   90.00
#
_symmetry.space_group_name_H-M   'P 1'
#
loop_
_entity.id
_entity.type
_entity.pdbx_description
1 polymer ?
#
loop_
_entity_poly.entity_id
_entity_poly.type
_entity_poly.pdbx_seq_one_letter_code
_entity_poly.pdbx_strand_id
1 'polypeptide(L)'
;MATYQSDILVVGAGIAGLMAARRLCAAGFQVAVVEKCSGAGGRLSTVPLGSGLADSGAQFFTVRTLEFRREVDSWLAEGLVYEWSRGWEFGDTWRSRAVIMTPPVTQSLRLLEDGEVYLPENERVTLRSIRYAPCLCGLFLIDGRSRLPRPGALQRPGEAISWVGDNDAKGISPGARVLTVHASPVASDERWASDDAAVLRWMYGEIAPWIDTGTGLIASRLERWQYAVPVDIYPDRCFPSAHKGLLVFAGDAFDGPRVEGAALSGWAAAEAVIARL
;
A
#
# COMPACT_ATOMS: atom_id res chain seq x y z
N MET A 1 -28.94 -2.65 1.71
CA MET A 1 -28.18 -1.86 2.68
C MET A 1 -28.21 -2.56 4.02
N ALA A 2 -27.14 -3.27 4.36
CA ALA A 2 -27.03 -3.95 5.65
C ALA A 2 -26.36 -3.04 6.67
N THR A 3 -26.86 -3.07 7.92
CA THR A 3 -26.14 -2.46 9.04
C THR A 3 -25.48 -3.57 9.83
N TYR A 4 -24.16 -3.48 9.98
CA TYR A 4 -23.37 -4.38 10.80
C TYR A 4 -22.98 -3.70 12.10
N GLN A 5 -22.75 -4.50 13.13
CA GLN A 5 -22.25 -4.04 14.42
C GLN A 5 -20.94 -4.71 14.76
N SER A 6 -20.07 -3.92 15.37
CA SER A 6 -18.83 -4.36 16.01
C SER A 6 -18.55 -3.43 17.18
N ASP A 7 -17.76 -3.86 18.16
CA ASP A 7 -17.26 -2.95 19.16
C ASP A 7 -16.31 -1.93 18.52
N ILE A 8 -15.43 -2.40 17.64
CA ILE A 8 -14.36 -1.61 17.05
C ILE A 8 -14.25 -1.89 15.56
N LEU A 9 -14.18 -0.83 14.76
CA LEU A 9 -13.89 -0.90 13.33
C LEU A 9 -12.42 -0.58 13.07
N VAL A 10 -11.73 -1.45 12.35
CA VAL A 10 -10.37 -1.20 11.85
C VAL A 10 -10.45 -1.01 10.34
N VAL A 11 -10.03 0.16 9.86
CA VAL A 11 -9.94 0.46 8.44
C VAL A 11 -8.52 0.14 7.98
N GLY A 12 -8.41 -0.71 6.96
CA GLY A 12 -7.15 -1.23 6.39
C GLY A 12 -6.76 -2.59 6.97
N ALA A 13 -6.56 -3.58 6.10
CA ALA A 13 -6.07 -4.92 6.45
C ALA A 13 -4.56 -5.09 6.17
N GLY A 14 -3.80 -3.99 6.30
CA GLY A 14 -2.33 -4.04 6.36
C GLY A 14 -1.82 -4.54 7.71
N ILE A 15 -0.50 -4.69 7.86
CA ILE A 15 0.09 -5.22 9.11
C ILE A 15 -0.33 -4.43 10.35
N ALA A 16 -0.41 -3.10 10.28
CA ALA A 16 -0.88 -2.27 11.38
C ALA A 16 -2.32 -2.61 11.78
N GLY A 17 -3.24 -2.67 10.82
CA GLY A 17 -4.65 -3.00 11.07
C GLY A 17 -4.83 -4.42 11.61
N LEU A 18 -4.12 -5.41 11.04
CA LEU A 18 -4.19 -6.80 11.50
C LEU A 18 -3.61 -6.97 12.91
N MET A 19 -2.54 -6.24 13.25
CA MET A 19 -1.96 -6.24 14.60
C MET A 19 -2.89 -5.57 15.60
N ALA A 20 -3.52 -4.44 15.24
CA ALA A 20 -4.54 -3.80 16.06
C ALA A 20 -5.71 -4.76 16.32
N ALA A 21 -6.29 -5.34 15.26
CA ALA A 21 -7.41 -6.26 15.35
C ALA A 21 -7.08 -7.49 16.21
N ARG A 22 -5.90 -8.10 16.01
CA ARG A 22 -5.44 -9.22 16.83
C ARG A 22 -5.40 -8.86 18.32
N ARG A 23 -4.85 -7.68 18.66
CA ARG A 23 -4.73 -7.23 20.04
C ARG A 23 -6.10 -6.95 20.67
N LEU A 24 -6.99 -6.30 19.94
CA LEU A 24 -8.36 -6.00 20.37
C LEU A 24 -9.20 -7.28 20.57
N CYS A 25 -9.12 -8.23 19.66
CA CYS A 25 -9.77 -9.54 19.81
C CYS A 25 -9.25 -10.28 21.05
N ALA A 26 -7.93 -10.23 21.30
CA ALA A 26 -7.34 -10.82 22.51
C ALA A 26 -7.79 -10.14 23.80
N ALA A 27 -8.24 -8.88 23.74
CA ALA A 27 -8.86 -8.16 24.85
C ALA A 27 -10.38 -8.38 24.96
N GLY A 28 -10.97 -9.21 24.09
CA GLY A 28 -12.38 -9.62 24.15
C GLY A 28 -13.35 -8.77 23.35
N PHE A 29 -12.87 -7.83 22.52
CA PHE A 29 -13.73 -6.99 21.67
C PHE A 29 -14.15 -7.72 20.39
N GLN A 30 -15.36 -7.44 19.90
CA GLN A 30 -15.79 -7.79 18.56
C GLN A 30 -15.23 -6.78 17.56
N VAL A 31 -14.35 -7.22 16.67
CA VAL A 31 -13.64 -6.35 15.73
C VAL A 31 -14.05 -6.64 14.30
N ALA A 32 -14.38 -5.59 13.56
CA ALA A 32 -14.53 -5.64 12.11
C ALA A 32 -13.29 -5.03 11.44
N VAL A 33 -12.74 -5.70 10.43
CA VAL A 33 -11.65 -5.17 9.60
C VAL A 33 -12.18 -4.99 8.18
N VAL A 34 -12.04 -3.78 7.62
CA VAL A 34 -12.45 -3.47 6.25
C VAL A 34 -11.24 -3.10 5.41
N GLU A 35 -11.21 -3.56 4.15
CA GLU A 35 -10.11 -3.34 3.21
C GLU A 35 -10.67 -2.97 1.84
N LYS A 36 -10.02 -2.00 1.18
CA LYS A 36 -10.38 -1.55 -0.17
C LYS A 36 -9.95 -2.57 -1.22
N CYS A 37 -8.86 -3.29 -0.98
CA CYS A 37 -8.34 -4.33 -1.85
C CYS A 37 -9.11 -5.66 -1.69
N SER A 38 -8.97 -6.53 -2.69
CA SER A 38 -9.58 -7.87 -2.68
C SER A 38 -8.96 -8.85 -1.68
N GLY A 39 -7.88 -8.45 -1.00
CA GLY A 39 -7.18 -9.26 0.00
C GLY A 39 -6.41 -8.41 1.00
N ALA A 40 -6.04 -9.04 2.12
CA ALA A 40 -5.23 -8.43 3.17
C ALA A 40 -3.74 -8.33 2.78
N GLY A 41 -2.99 -7.53 3.54
CA GLY A 41 -1.53 -7.38 3.40
C GLY A 41 -1.08 -5.96 3.06
N GLY A 42 -1.90 -5.18 2.36
CA GLY A 42 -1.56 -3.81 1.96
C GLY A 42 -0.24 -3.77 1.17
N ARG A 43 0.74 -2.98 1.63
CA ARG A 43 2.09 -2.91 1.03
C ARG A 43 2.93 -4.20 1.17
N LEU A 44 2.43 -5.21 1.86
CA LEU A 44 3.03 -6.55 1.98
C LEU A 44 2.32 -7.59 1.10
N SER A 45 1.43 -7.17 0.18
CA SER A 45 0.70 -8.11 -0.66
C SER A 45 1.58 -8.74 -1.74
N THR A 46 1.51 -10.06 -1.86
CA THR A 46 2.10 -10.83 -2.97
C THR A 46 1.06 -11.04 -4.08
N VAL A 47 1.45 -10.88 -5.35
CA VAL A 47 0.59 -11.02 -6.54
C VAL A 47 1.19 -12.03 -7.52
N PRO A 48 0.34 -12.69 -8.32
CA PRO A 48 0.83 -13.57 -9.38
C PRO A 48 1.41 -12.79 -10.58
N LEU A 49 2.48 -13.32 -11.17
CA LEU A 49 3.03 -12.91 -12.46
C LEU A 49 3.51 -14.16 -13.23
N GLY A 50 2.76 -14.57 -14.26
CA GLY A 50 3.04 -15.80 -14.99
C GLY A 50 2.99 -17.02 -14.07
N SER A 51 4.09 -17.80 -14.03
CA SER A 51 4.23 -18.98 -13.17
C SER A 51 4.72 -18.68 -11.74
N GLY A 52 4.97 -17.41 -11.40
CA GLY A 52 5.53 -17.00 -10.11
C GLY A 52 4.63 -16.04 -9.31
N LEU A 53 5.04 -15.79 -8.07
CA LEU A 53 4.47 -14.82 -7.13
C LEU A 53 5.48 -13.69 -6.85
N ALA A 54 5.02 -12.47 -6.62
CA ALA A 54 5.87 -11.32 -6.34
C ALA A 54 5.19 -10.29 -5.43
N ASP A 55 5.91 -9.69 -4.49
CA ASP A 55 5.40 -8.59 -3.67
C ASP A 55 5.22 -7.34 -4.55
N SER A 56 3.99 -6.80 -4.67
CA SER A 56 3.71 -5.86 -5.78
C SER A 56 2.88 -4.62 -5.50
N GLY A 57 1.73 -4.68 -4.82
CA GLY A 57 0.53 -3.81 -5.00
C GLY A 57 0.60 -2.37 -5.61
N ALA A 58 -0.48 -1.69 -5.99
CA ALA A 58 -1.91 -1.93 -5.92
C ALA A 58 -2.53 -1.92 -7.33
N GLN A 59 -3.70 -2.55 -7.48
CA GLN A 59 -4.14 -3.15 -8.75
C GLN A 59 -5.27 -2.43 -9.52
N PHE A 60 -5.58 -1.16 -9.25
CA PHE A 60 -6.61 -0.41 -9.99
C PHE A 60 -6.51 1.11 -9.80
N PHE A 61 -7.13 1.86 -10.71
CA PHE A 61 -7.31 3.31 -10.63
C PHE A 61 -8.81 3.68 -10.52
N THR A 62 -9.13 4.87 -10.00
CA THR A 62 -10.52 5.33 -9.84
C THR A 62 -10.74 6.63 -10.61
N VAL A 63 -11.89 6.75 -11.29
CA VAL A 63 -12.26 7.94 -12.06
C VAL A 63 -13.09 8.88 -11.20
N ARG A 64 -12.59 10.11 -10.96
CA ARG A 64 -13.22 11.05 -10.02
C ARG A 64 -13.58 12.40 -10.61
N THR A 65 -13.08 12.74 -11.80
CA THR A 65 -13.31 14.02 -12.48
C THR A 65 -13.97 13.80 -13.84
N LEU A 66 -14.66 14.82 -14.35
CA LEU A 66 -15.39 14.73 -15.61
C LEU A 66 -14.43 14.65 -16.81
N GLU A 67 -13.29 15.33 -16.70
CA GLU A 67 -12.22 15.37 -17.67
C GLU A 67 -11.59 13.98 -17.82
N PHE A 68 -11.25 13.33 -16.71
CA PHE A 68 -10.64 12.00 -16.73
C PHE A 68 -11.64 10.90 -17.12
N ARG A 69 -12.94 11.10 -16.82
CA ARG A 69 -13.99 10.18 -17.26
C ARG A 69 -14.09 10.10 -18.77
N ARG A 70 -13.96 11.23 -19.48
CA ARG A 70 -14.02 11.25 -20.96
C ARG A 70 -12.92 10.41 -21.59
N GLU A 71 -11.71 10.46 -21.03
CA GLU A 71 -10.59 9.63 -21.49
C GLU A 71 -10.86 8.14 -21.21
N VAL A 72 -11.30 7.81 -19.99
CA VAL A 72 -11.59 6.43 -19.60
C VAL A 72 -12.76 5.84 -20.38
N ASP A 73 -13.78 6.63 -20.70
CA ASP A 73 -14.89 6.22 -21.56
C ASP A 73 -14.41 5.89 -22.99
N SER A 74 -13.46 6.66 -23.54
CA SER A 74 -12.81 6.34 -24.82
C SER A 74 -12.06 5.02 -24.73
N TRP A 75 -11.25 4.83 -23.67
CA TRP A 75 -10.49 3.60 -23.47
C TRP A 75 -11.39 2.37 -23.25
N LEU A 76 -12.56 2.53 -22.61
CA LEU A 76 -13.56 1.46 -22.48
C LEU A 76 -14.16 1.09 -23.84
N ALA A 77 -14.48 2.08 -24.67
CA ALA A 77 -15.01 1.86 -26.02
C ALA A 77 -13.99 1.20 -26.95
N GLU A 78 -12.70 1.51 -26.76
CA GLU A 78 -11.58 0.92 -27.49
C GLU A 78 -11.12 -0.43 -26.91
N GLY A 79 -11.67 -0.87 -25.78
CA GLY A 79 -11.29 -2.11 -25.11
C GLY A 79 -9.89 -2.09 -24.46
N LEU A 80 -9.30 -0.89 -24.29
CA LEU A 80 -8.00 -0.66 -23.66
C LEU A 80 -8.06 -0.81 -22.14
N VAL A 81 -9.23 -0.59 -21.56
CA VAL A 81 -9.54 -0.85 -20.15
C VAL A 81 -10.87 -1.59 -20.06
N TYR A 82 -11.10 -2.28 -18.95
CA TYR A 82 -12.41 -2.86 -18.65
C TYR A 82 -12.90 -2.33 -17.30
N GLU A 83 -14.21 -2.12 -17.20
CA GLU A 83 -14.83 -1.67 -15.96
C GLU A 83 -14.93 -2.86 -15.00
N TRP A 84 -14.02 -2.93 -14.04
CA TRP A 84 -13.98 -4.02 -13.05
C TRP A 84 -15.11 -3.91 -12.01
N SER A 85 -15.45 -2.69 -11.57
CA SER A 85 -16.61 -2.38 -10.73
C SER A 85 -17.01 -0.89 -10.82
N ARG A 86 -18.29 -0.56 -10.58
CA ARG A 86 -18.78 0.84 -10.45
C ARG A 86 -18.64 1.36 -9.02
N GLY A 87 -17.49 1.08 -8.40
CA GLY A 87 -17.31 1.23 -6.97
C GLY A 87 -17.96 0.09 -6.18
N TRP A 88 -17.74 0.13 -4.87
CA TRP A 88 -18.51 -0.66 -3.91
C TRP A 88 -19.90 -0.03 -3.84
N GLU A 89 -20.97 -0.81 -3.81
CA GLU A 89 -22.28 -0.26 -3.43
C GLU A 89 -22.11 0.40 -2.06
N PHE A 90 -22.13 1.74 -1.99
CA PHE A 90 -22.26 2.46 -0.74
C PHE A 90 -23.66 2.13 -0.20
N GLY A 91 -23.73 1.07 0.60
CA GLY A 91 -24.97 0.62 1.19
C GLY A 91 -24.80 -0.12 2.51
N ASP A 92 -23.60 -0.55 2.82
CA ASP A 92 -23.32 -1.26 4.06
C ASP A 92 -22.74 -0.31 5.09
N THR A 93 -23.37 -0.24 6.25
CA THR A 93 -23.02 0.67 7.34
C THR A 93 -22.47 -0.13 8.51
N TRP A 94 -21.33 0.29 9.06
CA TRP A 94 -20.79 -0.25 10.29
C TRP A 94 -21.06 0.72 11.44
N ARG A 95 -21.72 0.23 12.49
CA ARG A 95 -21.84 0.96 13.76
C ARG A 95 -20.84 0.38 14.75
N SER A 96 -19.90 1.22 15.19
CA SER A 96 -18.85 0.85 16.15
C SER A 96 -18.67 1.91 17.23
N ARG A 97 -18.11 1.50 18.37
CA ARG A 97 -17.79 2.39 19.50
C ARG A 97 -16.49 3.15 19.28
N ALA A 98 -15.57 2.58 18.50
CA ALA A 98 -14.29 3.17 18.15
C ALA A 98 -13.89 2.84 16.70
N VAL A 99 -13.03 3.67 16.11
CA VAL A 99 -12.47 3.44 14.78
C VAL A 99 -10.94 3.59 14.82
N ILE A 100 -10.22 2.59 14.29
CA ILE A 100 -8.78 2.68 14.06
C ILE A 100 -8.51 2.82 12.56
N MET A 101 -7.85 3.91 12.18
CA MET A 101 -7.47 4.23 10.80
C MET A 101 -6.02 3.80 10.58
N THR A 102 -5.83 2.77 9.75
CA THR A 102 -4.49 2.27 9.36
C THR A 102 -4.03 2.47 7.91
N PRO A 103 -4.83 3.06 6.98
CA PRO A 103 -4.27 3.53 5.70
C PRO A 103 -3.28 4.67 5.92
N PRO A 104 -2.38 4.93 4.94
CA PRO A 104 -1.64 6.18 4.85
C PRO A 104 -2.48 7.40 5.25
N VAL A 105 -1.93 8.27 6.09
CA VAL A 105 -2.68 9.35 6.75
C VAL A 105 -3.44 10.22 5.74
N THR A 106 -2.85 10.50 4.57
CA THR A 106 -3.52 11.24 3.49
C THR A 106 -4.81 10.55 3.00
N GLN A 107 -4.82 9.22 2.89
CA GLN A 107 -6.01 8.45 2.51
C GLN A 107 -7.04 8.43 3.63
N SER A 108 -6.58 8.31 4.88
CA SER A 108 -7.44 8.35 6.07
C SER A 108 -8.15 9.70 6.20
N LEU A 109 -7.44 10.82 6.01
CA LEU A 109 -8.03 12.16 6.03
C LEU A 109 -9.07 12.35 4.91
N ARG A 110 -8.77 11.88 3.70
CA ARG A 110 -9.72 11.93 2.59
C ARG A 110 -10.99 11.14 2.87
N LEU A 111 -10.86 9.94 3.46
CA LEU A 111 -12.02 9.13 3.82
C LEU A 111 -12.91 9.82 4.86
N LEU A 112 -12.31 10.53 5.83
CA LEU A 112 -13.06 11.31 6.80
C LEU A 112 -13.72 12.53 6.16
N GLU A 113 -13.03 13.23 5.25
CA GLU A 113 -13.59 14.36 4.50
C GLU A 113 -14.78 13.93 3.63
N ASP A 114 -14.65 12.82 2.89
CA ASP A 114 -15.72 12.24 2.06
C ASP A 114 -16.92 11.79 2.92
N GLY A 115 -16.68 11.44 4.20
CA GLY A 115 -17.71 11.07 5.18
C GLY A 115 -18.18 12.23 6.07
N GLU A 116 -17.80 13.47 5.77
CA GLU A 116 -18.13 14.67 6.56
C GLU A 116 -17.75 14.59 8.05
N VAL A 117 -16.69 13.84 8.37
CA VAL A 117 -16.11 13.72 9.71
C VAL A 117 -14.95 14.69 9.85
N TYR A 118 -15.12 15.70 10.71
CA TYR A 118 -14.14 16.76 10.89
C TYR A 118 -13.36 16.62 12.19
N LEU A 119 -12.04 16.54 12.07
CA LEU A 119 -11.12 16.56 13.21
C LEU A 119 -10.94 17.99 13.76
N PRO A 120 -10.55 18.15 15.04
CA PRO A 120 -10.05 19.42 15.55
C PRO A 120 -8.95 20.00 14.66
N GLU A 121 -8.93 21.33 14.49
CA GLU A 121 -8.06 22.00 13.52
C GLU A 121 -6.57 21.67 13.73
N ASN A 122 -6.11 21.70 14.98
CA ASN A 122 -4.74 21.38 15.36
C ASN A 122 -4.34 19.95 14.99
N GLU A 123 -5.26 18.99 15.15
CA GLU A 123 -5.03 17.60 14.79
C GLU A 123 -4.98 17.42 13.26
N ARG A 124 -5.88 18.10 12.54
CA ARG A 124 -5.90 18.11 11.08
C ARG A 124 -4.60 18.67 10.51
N VAL A 125 -4.11 19.79 11.05
CA VAL A 125 -2.82 20.38 10.66
C VAL A 125 -1.67 19.40 10.92
N THR A 126 -1.67 18.74 12.08
CA THR A 126 -0.64 17.76 12.46
C THR A 126 -0.66 16.54 11.55
N LEU A 127 -1.83 15.97 11.25
CA LEU A 127 -1.93 14.79 10.39
C LEU A 127 -1.62 15.12 8.92
N ARG A 128 -1.98 16.32 8.44
CA ARG A 128 -1.67 16.78 7.09
C ARG A 128 -0.18 17.04 6.85
N SER A 129 0.61 17.27 7.90
CA SER A 129 2.06 17.44 7.75
C SER A 129 2.80 16.13 7.47
N ILE A 130 2.16 14.97 7.70
CA ILE A 130 2.73 13.66 7.42
C ILE A 130 2.68 13.40 5.90
N ARG A 131 3.83 13.55 5.24
CA ARG A 131 3.95 13.29 3.79
C ARG A 131 4.51 11.90 3.51
N TYR A 132 4.23 11.41 2.31
CA TYR A 132 4.73 10.15 1.78
C TYR A 132 5.40 10.38 0.44
N ALA A 133 6.50 9.68 0.21
CA ALA A 133 7.15 9.57 -1.07
C ALA A 133 6.51 8.46 -1.92
N PRO A 134 6.46 8.63 -3.25
CA PRO A 134 6.04 7.58 -4.17
C PRO A 134 7.13 6.52 -4.36
N CYS A 135 6.73 5.35 -4.85
CA CYS A 135 7.64 4.30 -5.33
C CYS A 135 7.06 3.62 -6.57
N LEU A 136 7.84 3.59 -7.65
CA LEU A 136 7.59 2.73 -8.79
C LEU A 136 8.24 1.37 -8.54
N CYS A 137 7.45 0.30 -8.63
CA CYS A 137 7.89 -1.08 -8.45
C CYS A 137 7.69 -1.86 -9.75
N GLY A 138 8.79 -2.31 -10.35
CA GLY A 138 8.79 -3.17 -11.52
C GLY A 138 8.95 -4.64 -11.12
N LEU A 139 8.11 -5.50 -11.66
CA LEU A 139 8.23 -6.94 -11.58
C LEU A 139 8.64 -7.50 -12.94
N PHE A 140 9.66 -8.37 -12.96
CA PHE A 140 10.18 -8.95 -14.20
C PHE A 140 10.37 -10.45 -14.05
N LEU A 141 9.57 -11.24 -14.77
CA LEU A 141 9.77 -12.67 -14.92
C LEU A 141 10.75 -12.93 -16.06
N ILE A 142 11.84 -13.64 -15.78
CA ILE A 142 12.95 -13.85 -16.71
C ILE A 142 13.39 -15.32 -16.80
N ASP A 143 13.96 -15.72 -17.94
CA ASP A 143 14.43 -17.10 -18.19
C ASP A 143 15.92 -17.35 -17.87
N GLY A 144 16.80 -16.38 -18.11
CA GLY A 144 18.27 -16.43 -17.88
C GLY A 144 18.68 -15.82 -16.54
N ARG A 145 19.79 -16.24 -15.92
CA ARG A 145 20.03 -16.17 -14.45
C ARG A 145 20.15 -14.75 -13.88
N SER A 146 19.80 -14.62 -12.60
CA SER A 146 20.14 -13.45 -11.78
C SER A 146 21.57 -13.58 -11.28
N ARG A 147 22.29 -12.45 -11.26
CA ARG A 147 23.64 -12.27 -10.73
C ARG A 147 23.64 -11.47 -9.43
N LEU A 148 22.47 -11.26 -8.83
CA LEU A 148 22.39 -10.58 -7.54
C LEU A 148 23.21 -11.34 -6.49
N PRO A 149 23.96 -10.62 -5.63
CA PRO A 149 24.71 -11.25 -4.55
C PRO A 149 23.75 -11.94 -3.59
N ARG A 150 24.21 -13.02 -2.92
CA ARG A 150 23.45 -13.65 -1.84
C ARG A 150 23.09 -12.59 -0.78
N PRO A 151 21.85 -12.55 -0.27
CA PRO A 151 20.80 -13.59 -0.36
C PRO A 151 19.86 -13.48 -1.58
N GLY A 152 20.32 -12.89 -2.69
CA GLY A 152 19.50 -12.65 -3.88
C GLY A 152 18.82 -11.28 -3.84
N ALA A 153 19.41 -10.31 -3.16
CA ALA A 153 18.91 -8.95 -3.09
C ALA A 153 20.05 -7.95 -2.99
N LEU A 154 19.80 -6.74 -3.48
CA LEU A 154 20.74 -5.63 -3.45
C LEU A 154 19.99 -4.34 -3.09
N GLN A 155 20.50 -3.64 -2.07
CA GLN A 155 20.03 -2.30 -1.70
C GLN A 155 21.06 -1.27 -2.15
N ARG A 156 20.58 -0.19 -2.77
CA ARG A 156 21.40 0.87 -3.37
C ARG A 156 20.86 2.25 -2.98
N PRO A 157 21.08 2.70 -1.73
CA PRO A 157 20.58 3.99 -1.29
C PRO A 157 21.11 5.12 -2.17
N GLY A 158 20.24 6.04 -2.57
CA GLY A 158 20.60 7.21 -3.40
C GLY A 158 20.66 6.95 -4.92
N GLU A 159 20.59 5.70 -5.35
CA GLU A 159 20.56 5.33 -6.77
C GLU A 159 19.15 5.38 -7.35
N ALA A 160 19.03 5.50 -8.67
CA ALA A 160 17.71 5.58 -9.33
C ALA A 160 16.87 4.31 -9.11
N ILE A 161 17.52 3.14 -9.14
CA ILE A 161 17.00 1.89 -8.59
C ILE A 161 17.58 1.67 -7.21
N SER A 162 16.72 1.84 -6.20
CA SER A 162 17.10 1.82 -4.78
C SER A 162 17.14 0.41 -4.19
N TRP A 163 16.43 -0.53 -4.79
CA TRP A 163 16.40 -1.92 -4.33
C TRP A 163 16.05 -2.88 -5.46
N VAL A 164 16.69 -4.06 -5.47
CA VAL A 164 16.38 -5.17 -6.37
C VAL A 164 16.39 -6.47 -5.56
N GLY A 165 15.43 -7.35 -5.78
CA GLY A 165 15.40 -8.68 -5.17
C GLY A 165 14.91 -9.75 -6.13
N ASP A 166 15.55 -10.91 -6.07
CA ASP A 166 15.18 -12.12 -6.78
C ASP A 166 14.29 -12.99 -5.88
N ASN A 167 13.04 -13.16 -6.27
CA ASN A 167 12.06 -13.91 -5.49
C ASN A 167 12.26 -15.42 -5.53
N ASP A 168 12.97 -15.97 -6.53
CA ASP A 168 13.38 -17.38 -6.54
C ASP A 168 14.51 -17.59 -5.51
N ALA A 169 15.53 -16.73 -5.52
CA ALA A 169 16.62 -16.78 -4.54
C ALA A 169 16.17 -16.53 -3.10
N LYS A 170 15.14 -15.70 -2.90
CA LYS A 170 14.47 -15.48 -1.59
C LYS A 170 13.59 -16.67 -1.16
N GLY A 171 13.31 -17.63 -2.03
CA GLY A 171 12.42 -18.77 -1.78
C GLY A 171 10.92 -18.46 -1.86
N ILE A 172 10.54 -17.27 -2.37
CA ILE A 172 9.14 -16.85 -2.53
C ILE A 172 8.52 -17.50 -3.78
N SER A 173 9.30 -17.62 -4.86
CA SER A 173 8.87 -18.21 -6.13
C SER A 173 9.84 -19.29 -6.62
N PRO A 174 9.95 -20.44 -5.92
CA PRO A 174 10.88 -21.49 -6.32
C PRO A 174 10.66 -21.95 -7.76
N GLY A 175 11.68 -21.83 -8.60
CA GLY A 175 11.65 -22.23 -10.02
C GLY A 175 11.00 -21.22 -10.97
N ALA A 176 10.49 -20.08 -10.47
CA ALA A 176 10.00 -18.98 -11.28
C ALA A 176 10.72 -17.68 -10.90
N ARG A 177 11.66 -17.25 -11.73
CA ARG A 177 12.54 -16.14 -11.37
C ARG A 177 11.93 -14.79 -11.68
N VAL A 178 11.24 -14.27 -10.68
CA VAL A 178 10.66 -12.94 -10.68
C VAL A 178 11.58 -11.99 -9.93
N LEU A 179 12.10 -10.97 -10.62
CA LEU A 179 12.82 -9.87 -10.00
C LEU A 179 11.84 -8.77 -9.60
N THR A 180 11.88 -8.35 -8.33
CA THR A 180 11.21 -7.14 -7.85
C THR A 180 12.22 -6.00 -7.81
N VAL A 181 11.87 -4.86 -8.39
CA VAL A 181 12.76 -3.71 -8.60
C VAL A 181 12.06 -2.46 -8.09
N HIS A 182 12.64 -1.75 -7.13
CA HIS A 182 12.11 -0.48 -6.62
C HIS A 182 12.94 0.70 -7.11
N ALA A 183 12.28 1.66 -7.74
CA ALA A 183 12.87 2.97 -7.99
C ALA A 183 13.01 3.75 -6.67
N SER A 184 13.94 4.70 -6.62
CA SER A 184 14.00 5.66 -5.51
C SER A 184 12.81 6.62 -5.55
N PRO A 185 12.50 7.31 -4.43
CA PRO A 185 11.49 8.37 -4.41
C PRO A 185 11.64 9.41 -5.53
N VAL A 186 12.86 9.88 -5.76
CA VAL A 186 13.16 10.90 -6.78
C VAL A 186 12.90 10.35 -8.17
N ALA A 187 13.46 9.19 -8.51
CA ALA A 187 13.26 8.58 -9.82
C ALA A 187 11.79 8.20 -10.07
N SER A 188 11.06 7.83 -9.01
CA SER A 188 9.63 7.53 -9.05
C SER A 188 8.79 8.76 -9.36
N ASP A 189 9.10 9.89 -8.72
CA ASP A 189 8.41 11.16 -8.92
C ASP A 189 8.64 11.69 -10.36
N GLU A 190 9.89 11.71 -10.82
CA GLU A 190 10.26 12.13 -12.18
C GLU A 190 9.54 11.34 -13.29
N ARG A 191 9.20 10.07 -13.03
CA ARG A 191 8.60 9.13 -13.99
C ARG A 191 7.15 8.79 -13.66
N TRP A 192 6.55 9.51 -12.72
CA TRP A 192 5.22 9.18 -12.20
C TRP A 192 4.13 9.28 -13.27
N ALA A 193 4.28 10.22 -14.21
CA ALA A 193 3.35 10.43 -15.31
C ALA A 193 3.73 9.71 -16.62
N SER A 194 4.89 9.04 -16.66
CA SER A 194 5.34 8.31 -17.84
C SER A 194 4.49 7.06 -18.10
N ASP A 195 4.39 6.60 -19.35
CA ASP A 195 3.71 5.35 -19.68
C ASP A 195 4.39 4.14 -19.03
N ASP A 196 3.59 3.14 -18.63
CA ASP A 196 4.09 1.98 -17.90
C ASP A 196 5.16 1.20 -18.68
N ALA A 197 5.03 1.12 -20.00
CA ALA A 197 5.98 0.40 -20.84
C ALA A 197 7.36 1.11 -20.88
N ALA A 198 7.39 2.44 -20.92
CA ALA A 198 8.62 3.21 -20.83
C ALA A 198 9.29 3.07 -19.47
N VAL A 199 8.52 3.12 -18.38
CA VAL A 199 9.05 2.91 -17.03
C VAL A 199 9.65 1.51 -16.90
N LEU A 200 8.93 0.47 -17.34
CA LEU A 200 9.40 -0.91 -17.29
C LEU A 200 10.66 -1.13 -18.14
N ARG A 201 10.74 -0.56 -19.34
CA ARG A 201 11.97 -0.60 -20.17
C ARG A 201 13.15 0.05 -19.47
N TRP A 202 12.94 1.21 -18.86
CA TRP A 202 13.98 1.90 -18.10
C TRP A 202 14.44 1.06 -16.91
N MET A 203 13.52 0.59 -16.07
CA MET A 203 13.83 -0.26 -14.91
C MET A 203 14.56 -1.55 -15.32
N TYR A 204 14.12 -2.19 -16.40
CA TYR A 204 14.77 -3.40 -16.92
C TYR A 204 16.20 -3.11 -17.41
N GLY A 205 16.41 -1.95 -18.05
CA GLY A 205 17.74 -1.49 -18.45
C GLY A 205 18.67 -1.24 -17.26
N GLU A 206 18.16 -0.63 -16.18
CA GLU A 206 18.93 -0.38 -14.96
C GLU A 206 19.38 -1.66 -14.25
N ILE A 207 18.61 -2.75 -14.38
CA ILE A 207 18.97 -4.04 -13.76
C ILE A 207 19.82 -4.95 -14.65
N ALA A 208 20.12 -4.55 -15.89
CA ALA A 208 20.93 -5.32 -16.83
C ALA A 208 22.29 -5.82 -16.24
N PRO A 209 23.00 -5.06 -15.39
CA PRO A 209 24.23 -5.54 -14.74
C PRO A 209 24.05 -6.77 -13.84
N TRP A 210 22.83 -7.04 -13.36
CA TRP A 210 22.52 -8.13 -12.43
C TRP A 210 21.75 -9.29 -13.06
N ILE A 211 21.69 -9.36 -14.39
CA ILE A 211 21.11 -10.50 -15.11
C ILE A 211 22.10 -10.99 -16.18
N ASP A 212 21.98 -12.25 -16.58
CA ASP A 212 22.82 -12.80 -17.65
C ASP A 212 22.55 -12.10 -18.99
N THR A 213 23.60 -11.92 -19.78
CA THR A 213 23.47 -11.43 -21.16
C THR A 213 22.63 -12.42 -21.98
N GLY A 214 21.66 -11.91 -22.74
CA GLY A 214 20.73 -12.74 -23.52
C GLY A 214 19.52 -13.25 -22.74
N THR A 215 19.35 -12.84 -21.47
CA THR A 215 18.15 -13.12 -20.68
C THR A 215 16.90 -12.56 -21.36
N GLY A 216 15.94 -13.43 -21.65
CA GLY A 216 14.62 -13.10 -22.16
C GLY A 216 13.69 -12.60 -21.05
N LEU A 217 12.96 -11.53 -21.34
CA LEU A 217 11.87 -11.04 -20.51
C LEU A 217 10.59 -11.79 -20.90
N ILE A 218 10.12 -12.67 -20.01
CA ILE A 218 8.90 -13.47 -20.23
C ILE A 218 7.65 -12.62 -19.97
N ALA A 219 7.64 -11.89 -18.85
CA ALA A 219 6.53 -11.03 -18.47
C ALA A 219 7.03 -9.89 -17.56
N SER A 220 6.34 -8.76 -17.62
CA SER A 220 6.62 -7.63 -16.73
C SER A 220 5.35 -6.96 -16.26
N ARG A 221 5.41 -6.36 -15.07
CA ARG A 221 4.30 -5.61 -14.49
C ARG A 221 4.84 -4.42 -13.72
N LEU A 222 4.20 -3.26 -13.87
CA LEU A 222 4.50 -2.08 -13.09
C LEU A 222 3.45 -1.89 -12.00
N GLU A 223 3.92 -1.41 -10.85
CA GLU A 223 3.11 -1.07 -9.71
C GLU A 223 3.49 0.33 -9.21
N ARG A 224 2.49 1.18 -8.98
CA ARG A 224 2.67 2.60 -8.63
C ARG A 224 2.18 2.85 -7.22
N TRP A 225 3.10 2.92 -6.27
CA TRP A 225 2.79 3.20 -4.87
C TRP A 225 2.86 4.69 -4.56
N GLN A 226 1.72 5.39 -4.55
CA GLN A 226 1.69 6.84 -4.33
C GLN A 226 2.13 7.23 -2.90
N TYR A 227 1.76 6.40 -1.92
CA TYR A 227 2.06 6.61 -0.50
C TYR A 227 2.95 5.47 0.02
N ALA A 228 4.13 5.32 -0.61
CA ALA A 228 4.99 4.15 -0.39
C ALA A 228 5.75 4.25 0.94
N VAL A 229 6.45 5.36 1.14
CA VAL A 229 7.39 5.57 2.26
C VAL A 229 7.05 6.90 2.94
N PRO A 230 6.74 6.93 4.24
CA PRO A 230 6.53 8.20 4.93
C PRO A 230 7.87 8.92 5.03
N VAL A 231 7.88 10.20 4.65
CA VAL A 231 9.06 11.06 4.70
C VAL A 231 9.07 11.95 5.93
N ASP A 232 7.90 12.18 6.54
CA ASP A 232 7.77 12.79 7.86
C ASP A 232 7.20 11.74 8.81
N ILE A 233 7.92 11.49 9.90
CA ILE A 233 7.55 10.50 10.91
C ILE A 233 6.94 11.21 12.10
N TYR A 234 5.74 10.80 12.49
CA TYR A 234 5.13 11.24 13.74
C TYR A 234 5.86 10.60 14.92
N PRO A 235 6.20 11.38 15.96
CA PRO A 235 7.08 10.91 17.04
C PRO A 235 6.48 9.79 17.89
N ASP A 236 5.15 9.72 18.01
CA ASP A 236 4.48 8.67 18.77
C ASP A 236 4.02 7.51 17.89
N ARG A 237 3.80 6.36 18.54
CA ARG A 237 3.36 5.11 17.88
C ARG A 237 1.95 5.14 17.33
N CYS A 238 1.10 6.09 17.73
CA CYS A 238 -0.23 6.28 17.17
C CYS A 238 -0.71 7.70 17.49
N PHE A 239 -1.81 8.10 16.87
CA PHE A 239 -2.45 9.39 17.13
C PHE A 239 -3.91 9.19 17.57
N PRO A 240 -4.21 9.19 18.87
CA PRO A 240 -5.59 9.22 19.37
C PRO A 240 -6.15 10.63 19.21
N SER A 241 -7.19 10.77 18.37
CA SER A 241 -7.89 12.04 18.16
C SER A 241 -8.80 12.38 19.34
N ALA A 242 -8.98 13.67 19.63
CA ALA A 242 -10.01 14.17 20.54
C ALA A 242 -11.42 14.18 19.92
N HIS A 243 -11.59 13.65 18.71
CA HIS A 243 -12.90 13.50 18.08
C HIS A 243 -13.83 12.63 18.95
N LYS A 244 -15.12 13.01 19.02
CA LYS A 244 -16.11 12.36 19.91
C LYS A 244 -16.30 10.87 19.62
N GLY A 245 -16.05 10.43 18.39
CA GLY A 245 -16.23 9.05 17.93
C GLY A 245 -15.06 8.08 18.20
N LEU A 246 -14.21 8.36 19.22
CA LEU A 246 -13.00 7.59 19.57
C LEU A 246 -12.23 7.09 18.33
N LEU A 247 -11.52 8.01 17.70
CA LEU A 247 -10.78 7.78 16.47
C LEU A 247 -9.27 7.72 16.76
N VAL A 248 -8.58 6.71 16.24
CA VAL A 248 -7.12 6.57 16.40
C VAL A 248 -6.47 6.32 15.05
N PHE A 249 -5.39 7.03 14.73
CA PHE A 249 -4.57 6.80 13.54
C PHE A 249 -3.33 5.99 13.90
N ALA A 250 -2.98 5.03 13.04
CA ALA A 250 -1.81 4.19 13.17
C ALA A 250 -1.27 3.81 11.78
N GLY A 251 -0.07 3.27 11.73
CA GLY A 251 0.61 2.93 10.49
C GLY A 251 2.11 3.16 10.59
N ASP A 252 2.80 2.95 9.48
CA ASP A 252 4.25 3.11 9.36
C ASP A 252 4.75 4.55 9.45
N ALA A 253 3.87 5.54 9.35
CA ALA A 253 4.21 6.93 9.62
C ALA A 253 4.36 7.24 11.11
N PHE A 254 3.98 6.31 11.99
CA PHE A 254 3.98 6.49 13.44
C PHE A 254 5.07 5.59 14.05
N ASP A 255 6.11 6.21 14.62
CA ASP A 255 7.29 5.52 15.17
C ASP A 255 8.12 4.70 14.15
N GLY A 256 8.07 5.09 12.87
CA GLY A 256 9.09 4.78 11.87
C GLY A 256 8.67 3.86 10.71
N PRO A 257 9.30 4.02 9.52
CA PRO A 257 8.84 3.50 8.23
C PRO A 257 9.21 2.02 7.99
N ARG A 258 9.08 1.17 8.99
CA ARG A 258 9.39 -0.28 8.88
C ARG A 258 8.15 -1.11 9.16
N VAL A 259 8.15 -2.35 8.69
CA VAL A 259 7.09 -3.33 8.96
C VAL A 259 6.88 -3.50 10.46
N GLU A 260 7.96 -3.58 11.23
CA GLU A 260 7.91 -3.62 12.69
C GLU A 260 7.27 -2.36 13.29
N GLY A 261 7.65 -1.17 12.81
CA GLY A 261 7.07 0.10 13.25
C GLY A 261 5.57 0.14 13.01
N ALA A 262 5.12 -0.24 11.81
CA ALA A 262 3.70 -0.34 11.48
C ALA A 262 2.94 -1.35 12.37
N ALA A 263 3.53 -2.52 12.62
CA ALA A 263 2.96 -3.54 13.48
C ALA A 263 2.78 -3.05 14.93
N LEU A 264 3.83 -2.44 15.49
CA LEU A 264 3.82 -1.88 16.84
C LEU A 264 2.92 -0.65 16.95
N SER A 265 2.80 0.14 15.88
CA SER A 265 1.86 1.25 15.79
C SER A 265 0.40 0.76 15.88
N GLY A 266 0.07 -0.28 15.13
CA GLY A 266 -1.24 -0.94 15.21
C GLY A 266 -1.55 -1.46 16.62
N TRP A 267 -0.56 -2.10 17.26
CA TRP A 267 -0.70 -2.54 18.65
C TRP A 267 -0.94 -1.35 19.60
N ALA A 268 -0.17 -0.28 19.47
CA ALA A 268 -0.32 0.91 20.32
C ALA A 268 -1.70 1.56 20.15
N ALA A 269 -2.24 1.61 18.92
CA ALA A 269 -3.60 2.09 18.69
C ALA A 269 -4.66 1.22 19.37
N ALA A 270 -4.49 -0.10 19.35
CA ALA A 270 -5.37 -1.01 20.09
C ALA A 270 -5.33 -0.73 21.60
N GLU A 271 -4.15 -0.58 22.21
CA GLU A 271 -4.02 -0.21 23.64
C GLU A 271 -4.68 1.15 23.93
N ALA A 272 -4.53 2.12 23.04
CA ALA A 272 -5.15 3.44 23.19
C ALA A 272 -6.69 3.37 23.19
N VAL A 273 -7.28 2.47 22.38
CA VAL A 273 -8.72 2.23 22.38
C VAL A 273 -9.15 1.46 23.63
N ILE A 274 -8.44 0.40 24.02
CA ILE A 274 -8.72 -0.40 25.22
C ILE A 274 -8.74 0.48 26.47
N ALA A 275 -7.78 1.38 26.61
CA ALA A 275 -7.68 2.27 27.77
C ALA A 275 -8.83 3.30 27.89
N ARG A 276 -9.67 3.44 26.83
CA ARG A 276 -10.75 4.43 26.75
C ARG A 276 -12.16 3.81 26.66
N LEU A 277 -12.26 2.47 26.63
CA LEU A 277 -13.52 1.71 26.51
C LEU A 277 -13.80 0.86 27.74
#